data_AF-A0A5S6QEE6-F1
#
_entry.id   AF-A0A5S6QEE6-F1
#
_cell.length_a   1.000
_cell.length_b   1.000
_cell.length_c   1.000
_cell.angle_alpha   90.00
_cell.angle_beta   90.00
_cell.angle_gamma   90.00
#
_symmetry.space_group_name_H-M   'P 1'
#
loop_
_entity.id
_entity.type
_entity.pdbx_description
1 polymer ?
#
loop_
_entity_poly.entity_id
_entity_poly.type
_entity_poly.pdbx_seq_one_letter_code
_entity_poly.pdbx_strand_id
1 'polypeptide(L)'
;MDAEKRKRSAKGDPWEALAYVKPSIAVDKSKNVLLRRVATKGVVRLFNAVKDRQGALEKSLKKARTITQQDKAIRSANKGAFYSKLYSSEQSGNAGNVVKSEEDDLASKWEVLRDDFLISPKLNCIPDWDKNDVAQ
;
A
#
# COMPACT_ATOMS: atom_id res chain seq x y z
N MET A 1 -27.17 -50.07 17.64
CA MET A 1 -27.38 -48.92 16.73
C MET A 1 -26.54 -47.69 17.08
N ASP A 2 -25.99 -47.58 18.30
CA ASP A 2 -25.27 -46.36 18.74
C ASP A 2 -23.75 -46.38 18.50
N ALA A 3 -23.15 -47.56 18.39
CA ALA A 3 -21.71 -47.72 18.16
C ALA A 3 -21.26 -47.24 16.76
N GLU A 4 -22.14 -47.37 15.77
CA GLU A 4 -21.86 -47.00 14.38
C GLU A 4 -21.95 -45.48 14.15
N LYS A 5 -22.85 -44.79 14.86
CA LYS A 5 -22.92 -43.31 14.87
C LYS A 5 -21.66 -42.68 15.47
N ARG A 6 -21.06 -43.29 16.51
CA ARG A 6 -19.79 -42.81 17.11
C ARG A 6 -18.60 -42.96 16.15
N LYS A 7 -18.57 -44.02 15.31
CA LYS A 7 -17.50 -44.21 14.31
C LYS A 7 -17.61 -43.25 13.12
N ARG A 8 -18.77 -42.66 12.84
CA ARG A 8 -18.95 -41.62 11.82
C ARG A 8 -18.52 -40.23 12.29
N SER A 9 -18.62 -39.96 13.60
CA SER A 9 -18.20 -38.68 14.22
C SER A 9 -16.69 -38.57 14.48
N ALA A 10 -15.95 -39.69 14.41
CA ALA A 10 -14.49 -39.72 14.60
C ALA A 10 -13.69 -39.32 13.35
N LYS A 11 -14.38 -39.05 12.23
CA LYS A 11 -13.80 -38.37 11.08
C LYS A 11 -13.99 -36.89 11.34
N GLY A 12 -13.05 -36.30 12.08
CA GLY A 12 -12.99 -34.86 12.32
C GLY A 12 -13.19 -34.10 11.02
N ASP A 13 -13.85 -32.95 11.12
CA ASP A 13 -14.23 -32.17 9.96
C ASP A 13 -13.01 -31.90 9.06
N PRO A 14 -13.14 -32.05 7.73
CA PRO A 14 -12.02 -31.99 6.79
C PRO A 14 -11.24 -30.67 6.84
N TRP A 15 -11.84 -29.59 7.37
CA TRP A 15 -11.19 -28.28 7.44
C TRP A 15 -9.97 -28.25 8.39
N GLU A 16 -9.91 -29.12 9.40
CA GLU A 16 -8.72 -29.25 10.26
C GLU A 16 -7.54 -29.87 9.50
N ALA A 17 -7.81 -30.79 8.56
CA ALA A 17 -6.79 -31.39 7.69
C ALA A 17 -6.24 -30.42 6.63
N LEU A 18 -6.95 -29.30 6.37
CA LEU A 18 -6.51 -28.24 5.45
C LEU A 18 -5.77 -27.09 6.15
N ALA A 19 -5.45 -27.22 7.44
CA ALA A 19 -4.74 -26.21 8.24
C ALA A 19 -5.40 -24.82 8.22
N TYR A 20 -6.73 -24.76 8.10
CA TYR A 20 -7.45 -23.50 8.12
C TYR A 20 -7.57 -22.96 9.55
N VAL A 21 -6.82 -21.89 9.82
CA VAL A 21 -6.91 -21.14 11.08
C VAL A 21 -7.79 -19.91 10.87
N LYS A 22 -8.77 -19.71 11.77
CA LYS A 22 -9.62 -18.52 11.73
C LYS A 22 -8.76 -17.27 11.99
N PRO A 23 -8.69 -16.30 11.07
CA PRO A 23 -7.89 -15.09 11.28
C PRO A 23 -8.45 -14.30 12.47
N SER A 24 -7.56 -13.82 13.33
CA SER A 24 -7.93 -13.11 14.56
C SER A 24 -7.43 -11.68 14.51
N ILE A 25 -8.35 -10.73 14.68
CA ILE A 25 -8.06 -9.30 14.58
C ILE A 25 -7.01 -8.87 15.63
N ALA A 26 -7.03 -9.47 16.82
CA ALA A 26 -6.11 -9.12 17.89
C ALA A 26 -4.69 -9.68 17.67
N VAL A 27 -4.59 -10.95 17.25
CA VAL A 27 -3.30 -11.65 17.08
C VAL A 27 -2.60 -11.17 15.82
N ASP A 28 -3.33 -11.00 14.71
CA ASP A 28 -2.75 -10.64 13.41
C ASP A 28 -2.55 -9.13 13.23
N LYS A 29 -2.96 -8.29 14.20
CA LYS A 29 -2.95 -6.83 14.09
C LYS A 29 -1.59 -6.29 13.64
N SER A 30 -0.52 -6.67 14.32
CA SER A 30 0.84 -6.19 14.04
C SER A 30 1.33 -6.63 12.65
N LYS A 31 1.03 -7.88 12.26
CA LYS A 31 1.36 -8.42 10.94
C LYS A 31 0.60 -7.67 9.84
N ASN A 32 -0.69 -7.44 10.04
CA ASN A 32 -1.53 -6.70 9.08
C ASN A 32 -1.08 -5.25 8.93
N VAL A 33 -0.67 -4.57 10.01
CA VAL A 33 -0.09 -3.22 9.95
C VAL A 33 1.20 -3.22 9.11
N LEU A 34 2.08 -4.19 9.33
CA LEU A 34 3.32 -4.30 8.54
C LEU A 34 3.02 -4.56 7.07
N LEU A 35 2.14 -5.51 6.76
CA LEU A 35 1.74 -5.84 5.40
C LEU A 35 1.11 -4.63 4.69
N ARG A 36 0.23 -3.90 5.38
CA ARG A 36 -0.35 -2.66 4.86
C ARG A 36 0.73 -1.64 4.55
N ARG A 37 1.70 -1.45 5.45
CA ARG A 37 2.82 -0.51 5.25
C ARG A 37 3.70 -0.90 4.07
N VAL A 38 4.02 -2.18 3.90
CA VAL A 38 4.80 -2.67 2.76
C VAL A 38 4.03 -2.49 1.46
N ALA A 39 2.74 -2.83 1.44
CA ALA A 39 1.88 -2.65 0.27
C ALA A 39 1.76 -1.17 -0.13
N THR A 40 1.51 -0.26 0.81
CA THR A 40 1.41 1.17 0.52
C THR A 40 2.75 1.74 0.05
N LYS A 41 3.87 1.38 0.70
CA LYS A 41 5.22 1.78 0.26
C LYS A 41 5.51 1.32 -1.17
N GLY A 42 5.21 0.06 -1.49
CA GLY A 42 5.44 -0.50 -2.84
C GLY A 42 4.64 0.25 -3.90
N VAL A 43 3.33 0.45 -3.64
CA VAL A 43 2.44 1.18 -4.55
C VAL A 43 2.91 2.63 -4.75
N VAL A 44 3.21 3.36 -3.68
CA VAL A 44 3.69 4.74 -3.75
C VAL A 44 5.00 4.85 -4.52
N ARG A 45 5.95 3.93 -4.26
CA ARG A 45 7.23 3.88 -4.98
C ARG A 45 7.02 3.69 -6.48
N LEU A 46 6.12 2.78 -6.87
CA LEU A 46 5.79 2.55 -8.28
C LEU A 46 5.17 3.79 -8.91
N PHE A 47 4.15 4.40 -8.29
CA PHE A 47 3.49 5.58 -8.83
C PHE A 47 4.45 6.77 -9.00
N ASN A 48 5.32 7.01 -8.02
CA ASN A 48 6.32 8.06 -8.12
C ASN A 48 7.31 7.79 -9.25
N ALA A 49 7.81 6.55 -9.39
CA ALA A 49 8.70 6.19 -10.48
C ALA A 49 8.04 6.31 -11.86
N VAL A 50 6.77 5.91 -11.98
CA VAL A 50 5.99 6.03 -13.22
C VAL A 50 5.79 7.51 -13.57
N LYS A 51 5.40 8.32 -12.59
CA LYS A 51 5.23 9.77 -12.76
C LYS A 51 6.51 10.45 -13.25
N ASP A 52 7.64 10.14 -12.63
CA ASP A 52 8.95 10.66 -13.04
C ASP A 52 9.29 10.26 -14.48
N ARG A 53 9.04 9.00 -14.84
CA ARG A 53 9.29 8.49 -16.19
C ARG A 53 8.40 9.19 -17.23
N GLN A 54 7.11 9.31 -16.95
CA GLN A 54 6.17 10.01 -17.83
C GLN A 54 6.58 11.47 -18.01
N GLY A 55 6.92 12.18 -16.93
CA GLY A 55 7.39 13.55 -16.99
C GLY A 55 8.70 13.72 -17.78
N ALA A 56 9.63 12.76 -17.67
CA ALA A 56 10.86 12.75 -18.48
C ALA A 56 10.55 12.52 -19.98
N LEU A 57 9.63 11.60 -20.28
CA LEU A 57 9.20 11.30 -21.64
C LEU A 57 8.50 12.51 -22.27
N GLU A 58 7.58 13.16 -21.56
CA GLU A 58 6.94 14.40 -22.00
C GLU A 58 7.96 15.51 -22.29
N LYS A 59 8.97 15.69 -21.44
CA LYS A 59 10.05 16.65 -21.69
C LYS A 59 10.84 16.30 -22.95
N SER A 60 11.12 15.01 -23.18
CA SER A 60 11.82 14.57 -24.41
C SER A 60 10.95 14.78 -25.66
N LEU A 61 9.65 14.54 -25.55
CA LEU A 61 8.69 14.69 -26.64
C LEU A 61 8.49 16.17 -27.01
N LYS A 62 8.43 17.06 -25.99
CA LYS A 62 8.39 18.53 -26.20
C LYS A 62 9.66 19.07 -26.86
N LYS A 63 10.82 18.43 -26.65
CA LYS A 63 12.09 18.81 -27.31
C LYS A 63 12.17 18.29 -28.75
N ALA A 64 11.56 17.14 -29.02
CA ALA A 64 11.52 16.56 -30.35
C ALA A 64 10.60 17.37 -31.27
N ARG A 65 11.16 17.92 -32.35
CA ARG A 65 10.41 18.75 -33.32
C ARG A 65 9.80 17.94 -34.48
N THR A 66 10.33 16.75 -34.76
CA THR A 66 9.91 15.91 -35.88
C THR A 66 9.27 14.62 -35.39
N ILE A 67 8.28 14.10 -36.13
CA ILE A 67 7.58 12.85 -35.81
C ILE A 67 8.57 11.69 -35.62
N THR A 68 9.60 11.59 -36.45
CA THR A 68 10.65 10.56 -36.33
C THR A 68 11.50 10.68 -35.06
N GLN A 69 11.71 11.90 -34.53
CA GLN A 69 12.41 12.11 -33.27
C GLN A 69 11.52 11.76 -32.06
N GLN A 70 10.21 12.04 -32.16
CA GLN A 70 9.24 11.63 -31.14
C GLN A 70 9.16 10.09 -31.06
N ASP A 71 9.11 9.42 -32.21
CA ASP A 71 9.11 7.96 -32.30
C ASP A 71 10.37 7.34 -31.68
N LYS A 72 11.55 7.94 -31.94
CA LYS A 72 12.80 7.54 -31.30
C LYS A 72 12.78 7.77 -29.79
N ALA A 73 12.22 8.87 -29.30
CA ALA A 73 12.11 9.14 -27.88
C ALA A 73 11.25 8.09 -27.17
N ILE A 74 10.11 7.72 -27.75
CA ILE A 74 9.23 6.67 -27.23
C ILE A 74 9.94 5.31 -27.24
N ARG A 75 10.61 4.95 -28.35
CA ARG A 75 11.36 3.68 -28.47
C ARG A 75 12.57 3.60 -27.54
N SER A 76 13.22 4.74 -27.28
CA SER A 76 14.37 4.83 -26.37
C SER A 76 14.00 4.68 -24.89
N ALA A 77 12.71 4.66 -24.55
CA ALA A 77 12.24 4.47 -23.19
C ALA A 77 12.57 3.05 -22.69
N ASN A 78 13.79 2.86 -22.21
CA ASN A 78 14.35 1.58 -21.82
C ASN A 78 13.70 1.06 -20.54
N LYS A 79 13.13 -0.16 -20.60
CA LYS A 79 12.54 -0.86 -19.45
C LYS A 79 13.59 -1.11 -18.35
N GLY A 80 14.83 -1.39 -18.72
CA GLY A 80 15.92 -1.68 -17.77
C GLY A 80 16.28 -0.49 -16.86
N ALA A 81 16.30 0.73 -17.41
CA ALA A 81 16.58 1.94 -16.64
C ALA A 81 15.46 2.29 -15.64
N PHE A 82 14.22 1.87 -15.94
CA PHE A 82 13.10 2.02 -15.02
C PHE A 82 13.18 1.00 -13.87
N TYR A 83 13.49 -0.26 -14.17
CA TYR A 83 13.65 -1.29 -13.16
C TYR A 83 14.87 -1.07 -12.26
N SER A 84 15.99 -0.55 -12.78
CA SER A 84 17.13 -0.20 -11.92
C SER A 84 16.74 0.84 -10.87
N LYS A 85 16.04 1.91 -11.25
CA LYS A 85 15.52 2.90 -10.29
C LYS A 85 14.53 2.29 -9.28
N LEU A 86 13.76 1.27 -9.68
CA LEU A 86 12.83 0.56 -8.79
C LEU A 86 13.49 -0.46 -7.86
N TYR A 87 14.64 -1.04 -8.20
CA TYR A 87 15.28 -2.10 -7.40
C TYR A 87 16.58 -1.68 -6.72
N SER A 88 17.23 -0.57 -7.12
CA SER A 88 18.52 -0.15 -6.56
C SER A 88 18.51 0.21 -5.07
N SER A 89 17.36 0.46 -4.46
CA SER A 89 17.27 0.75 -3.01
C SER A 89 17.36 -0.49 -2.12
N GLU A 90 17.21 -1.70 -2.66
CA GLU A 90 17.03 -2.92 -1.84
C GLU A 90 18.32 -3.71 -1.64
N GLN A 91 19.38 -3.37 -2.38
CA GLN A 91 20.71 -3.97 -2.20
C GLN A 91 21.66 -3.12 -1.35
N SER A 92 21.28 -1.88 -1.00
CA SER A 92 22.02 -1.09 0.00
C SER A 92 21.49 -1.43 1.40
N GLY A 93 21.88 -2.60 1.90
CA GLY A 93 21.76 -2.89 3.32
C GLY A 93 22.51 -1.83 4.13
N ASN A 94 21.77 -1.11 4.98
CA ASN A 94 22.25 -0.50 6.21
C ASN A 94 23.27 0.65 6.12
N ALA A 95 22.80 1.90 5.97
CA ALA A 95 23.42 3.08 6.60
C ALA A 95 22.57 4.34 6.37
N GLY A 96 22.33 5.12 7.42
CA GLY A 96 21.88 6.50 7.31
C GLY A 96 20.46 6.75 7.79
N ASN A 97 20.29 6.71 9.10
CA ASN A 97 19.32 7.53 9.81
C ASN A 97 19.50 9.00 9.36
N VAL A 98 18.73 9.45 8.38
CA VAL A 98 18.49 10.87 8.18
C VAL A 98 17.21 11.16 8.94
N VAL A 99 17.39 11.50 10.22
CA VAL A 99 16.40 12.24 11.00
C VAL A 99 16.16 13.53 10.23
N LYS A 100 15.11 13.53 9.41
CA LYS A 100 14.51 14.77 8.97
C LYS A 100 13.64 15.21 10.14
N SER A 101 14.02 16.32 10.75
CA SER A 101 13.37 16.96 11.89
C SER A 101 11.86 17.00 11.71
N GLU A 102 11.14 16.60 12.77
CA GLU A 102 9.68 16.45 12.86
C GLU A 102 8.90 17.77 12.67
N GLU A 103 9.59 18.89 12.41
CA GLU A 103 9.00 20.22 12.31
C GLU A 103 8.62 20.62 10.87
N ASP A 104 9.19 19.97 9.85
CA ASP A 104 8.87 20.26 8.43
C ASP A 104 7.66 19.48 7.89
N ASP A 105 7.14 18.50 8.63
CA ASP A 105 6.03 17.64 8.19
C ASP A 105 4.64 18.31 8.33
N LEU A 106 4.56 19.44 9.04
CA LEU A 106 3.31 20.21 9.18
C LEU A 106 2.89 20.92 7.87
N ALA A 107 3.81 21.04 6.91
CA ALA A 107 3.58 21.67 5.60
C ALA A 107 3.50 20.67 4.44
N SER A 108 3.26 19.38 4.73
CA SER A 108 2.96 18.41 3.67
C SER A 108 1.78 18.89 2.83
N LYS A 109 2.01 19.10 1.52
CA LYS A 109 1.02 19.52 0.50
C LYS A 109 -0.25 18.65 0.46
N TRP A 110 -0.20 17.47 1.08
CA TRP A 110 -1.32 16.56 1.23
C TRP A 110 -1.86 16.65 2.65
N GLU A 111 -2.92 17.42 2.84
CA GLU A 111 -3.54 17.64 4.15
C GLU A 111 -3.95 16.33 4.86
N VAL A 112 -4.27 15.30 4.09
CA VAL A 112 -4.70 13.95 4.55
C VAL A 112 -3.57 13.18 5.26
N LEU A 113 -2.31 13.55 5.06
CA LEU A 113 -1.16 12.85 5.65
C LEU A 113 -0.69 13.44 6.98
N ARG A 114 -1.38 14.47 7.50
CA ARG A 114 -1.04 15.06 8.80
C ARG A 114 -1.57 14.18 9.94
N ASP A 115 -0.76 14.02 10.98
CA ASP A 115 -1.14 13.27 12.18
C ASP A 115 -2.36 13.89 12.88
N ASP A 116 -2.53 15.21 12.77
CA ASP A 116 -3.67 15.96 13.35
C ASP A 116 -4.92 15.96 12.47
N PHE A 117 -4.91 15.33 11.29
CA PHE A 117 -6.03 15.38 10.34
C PHE A 117 -7.31 14.77 10.93
N LEU A 118 -7.21 13.62 11.62
CA LEU A 118 -8.37 12.95 12.22
C LEU A 118 -8.78 13.53 13.58
N ILE A 119 -7.93 14.36 14.18
CA ILE A 119 -8.15 14.98 15.50
C ILE A 119 -8.65 16.44 15.34
N SER A 120 -8.54 17.00 14.13
CA SER A 120 -8.93 18.36 13.81
C SER A 120 -10.45 18.57 14.01
N PRO A 121 -10.88 19.68 14.64
CA PRO A 121 -12.29 19.98 14.91
C PRO A 121 -13.21 19.96 13.66
N LYS A 122 -12.63 20.19 12.48
CA LYS A 122 -13.35 20.15 11.18
C LYS A 122 -13.73 18.74 10.72
N LEU A 123 -13.10 17.70 11.27
CA LEU A 123 -13.28 16.30 10.91
C LEU A 123 -13.78 15.44 12.08
N ASN A 124 -13.77 15.98 13.31
CA ASN A 124 -14.45 15.39 14.48
C ASN A 124 -15.99 15.43 14.39
N CYS A 125 -16.57 15.93 13.29
CA CYS A 125 -17.97 15.71 12.94
C CYS A 125 -18.12 14.44 12.10
N ILE A 126 -17.54 13.33 12.55
CA ILE A 126 -17.92 12.02 12.05
C ILE A 126 -19.39 11.85 12.45
N PRO A 127 -20.35 11.74 11.51
CA PRO A 127 -21.76 11.57 11.86
C PRO A 127 -21.87 10.34 12.76
N ASP A 128 -22.54 10.43 13.90
CA ASP A 128 -22.71 9.27 14.79
C ASP A 128 -23.51 8.17 14.07
N TRP A 129 -22.84 7.21 13.44
CA TRP A 129 -23.47 6.09 12.72
C TRP A 129 -24.01 4.99 13.65
N ASP A 130 -23.96 5.20 14.98
CA ASP A 130 -24.45 4.27 16.01
C ASP A 130 -25.52 4.90 16.91
N LYS A 131 -26.34 5.81 16.35
CA LYS A 131 -27.60 6.19 16.99
C LYS A 131 -28.66 5.19 16.56
N ASN A 132 -28.87 4.18 17.40
CA ASN A 132 -30.10 3.41 17.37
C ASN A 132 -31.27 4.36 17.66
N ASP A 133 -32.00 4.75 16.61
CA ASP A 133 -33.31 5.38 16.72
C ASP A 133 -34.31 4.33 17.25
N VAL A 134 -34.19 4.00 18.53
CA VAL A 134 -35.27 3.35 19.27
C VAL A 134 -36.26 4.45 19.64
N ALA A 135 -37.17 4.73 18.70
CA ALA A 135 -38.32 5.57 18.96
C ALA A 135 -39.17 4.96 20.08
N GLN A 136 -39.35 5.72 21.16
CA GLN A 136 -40.46 5.58 22.10
C GLN A 136 -41.53 6.61 21.75
#